data_AF-A0A2V7CKU0-F1
#
_entry.id   AF-A0A2V7CKU0-F1
#
_cell.length_a   1.000
_cell.length_b   1.000
_cell.length_c   1.000
_cell.angle_alpha   90.00
_cell.angle_beta   90.00
_cell.angle_gamma   90.00
#
_symmetry.space_group_name_H-M   'P 1'
#
loop_
_entity.id
_entity.type
_entity.pdbx_description
1 polymer ?
#
loop_
_entity_poly.entity_id
_entity_poly.type
_entity_poly.pdbx_seq_one_letter_code
_entity_poly.pdbx_strand_id
1 'polypeptide(L)'
;MHCRVLSPSREEELAMRLDRCLASSLVLVALFASPPSAGAANPLTVGNGTAASCTETALQFALAFAAIHGGGTIKFNCGRAPVIITLTDTLTIPNNTTIDGGGLITLSRSSTSLVEDLILVDHGSTAILKSLAFNRAGNTAGFALFSEGTLTIKDSTFSENFVTVLNEGTLTVISTTFSDNGSFVAVGAIWNKGTLHVKNSLFSHNVAGSGGGILSDGTLSVENSTFVQNEGDGGFGSGGAIVNAFGTATIKTSWFSRNDAAAGGAIANFAALTVKNTVFDGIGAGPSNIVNAMAGGGI
;
A
#
# COMPACT_ATOMS: atom_id res chain seq x y z
N MET A 1 78.10 28.31 -5.87
CA MET A 1 76.97 27.40 -5.57
C MET A 1 77.56 26.26 -4.76
N HIS A 2 77.21 25.91 -3.53
CA HIS A 2 76.05 26.10 -2.64
C HIS A 2 76.61 26.15 -1.20
N CYS A 3 76.18 27.10 -0.37
CA CYS A 3 75.14 26.96 0.65
C CYS A 3 75.50 26.00 1.81
N ARG A 4 75.86 26.58 2.96
CA ARG A 4 76.02 25.89 4.24
C ARG A 4 75.51 26.80 5.34
N VAL A 5 74.25 26.65 5.75
CA VAL A 5 73.69 27.34 6.91
C VAL A 5 72.66 26.43 7.61
N LEU A 6 73.04 26.06 8.83
CA LEU A 6 72.26 25.76 10.04
C LEU A 6 71.26 24.58 10.06
N SER A 7 71.39 23.82 11.13
CA SER A 7 70.35 22.98 11.75
C SER A 7 70.17 23.48 13.21
N PRO A 8 69.16 23.04 13.97
CA PRO A 8 67.71 23.17 13.76
C PRO A 8 67.04 23.85 14.98
N SER A 9 65.88 24.51 14.83
CA SER A 9 65.05 24.90 15.99
C SER A 9 63.96 23.87 16.26
N ARG A 10 63.82 23.54 17.54
CA ARG A 10 63.13 22.38 18.12
C ARG A 10 61.60 22.47 18.16
N GLU A 11 60.98 23.34 17.35
CA GLU A 11 59.57 23.68 17.49
C GLU A 11 58.68 23.50 16.24
N GLU A 12 59.19 23.02 15.10
CA GLU A 12 58.37 22.93 13.86
C GLU A 12 58.33 21.57 13.15
N GLU A 13 58.77 20.47 13.74
CA GLU A 13 58.57 19.13 13.13
C GLU A 13 57.89 18.14 14.07
N LEU A 14 56.90 18.65 14.82
CA LEU A 14 55.89 17.86 15.51
C LEU A 14 54.67 17.57 14.60
N ALA A 15 54.88 17.50 13.28
CA ALA A 15 53.84 17.33 12.27
C ALA A 15 54.22 16.25 11.25
N MET A 16 54.59 15.04 11.68
CA MET A 16 54.55 13.80 10.87
C MET A 16 55.06 12.60 11.69
N ARG A 17 54.39 12.26 12.79
CA ARG A 17 54.55 10.94 13.42
C ARG A 17 53.26 10.50 14.09
N LEU A 18 52.34 9.93 13.30
CA LEU A 18 51.48 8.83 13.76
C LEU A 18 50.71 8.26 12.56
N ASP A 19 51.36 7.40 11.77
CA ASP A 19 50.65 6.52 10.84
C ASP A 19 51.14 5.09 11.07
N ARG A 20 50.49 4.42 12.02
CA ARG A 20 50.23 2.96 12.04
C ARG A 20 49.48 2.58 13.32
N CYS A 21 48.49 1.73 13.14
CA CYS A 21 47.67 1.04 14.13
C CYS A 21 46.59 1.87 14.85
N LEU A 22 45.37 1.85 14.30
CA LEU A 22 44.27 1.03 14.83
C LEU A 22 43.00 1.32 14.00
N ALA A 23 42.51 0.29 13.31
CA ALA A 23 41.17 0.28 12.76
C ALA A 23 40.18 0.33 13.94
N SER A 24 39.68 1.52 14.26
CA SER A 24 38.52 1.68 15.13
C SER A 24 37.29 1.82 14.25
N SER A 25 36.50 0.75 14.21
CA SER A 25 35.15 0.70 13.67
C SER A 25 34.32 1.87 14.21
N LEU A 26 34.06 2.88 13.39
CA LEU A 26 32.98 3.83 13.63
C LEU A 26 31.66 3.09 13.34
N VAL A 27 31.10 2.44 14.36
CA VAL A 27 29.69 2.10 14.35
C VAL A 27 28.95 3.42 14.53
N LEU A 28 28.43 3.96 13.42
CA LEU A 28 27.45 5.03 13.47
C LEU A 28 26.17 4.42 14.07
N VAL A 29 26.05 4.47 15.39
CA VAL A 29 24.76 4.24 16.04
C VAL A 29 23.91 5.44 15.66
N ALA A 30 23.12 5.30 14.61
CA ALA A 30 21.95 6.13 14.44
C ALA A 30 21.09 5.87 15.67
N LEU A 31 21.15 6.76 16.67
CA LEU A 31 20.06 6.88 17.62
C LEU A 31 18.85 7.16 16.74
N PHE A 32 17.98 6.16 16.59
CA PHE A 32 16.58 6.41 16.30
C PHE A 32 16.11 7.29 17.45
N ALA A 33 16.20 8.60 17.27
CA ALA A 33 15.34 9.51 17.99
C ALA A 33 13.94 9.05 17.59
N SER A 34 13.33 8.23 18.44
CA SER A 34 11.90 8.05 18.46
C SER A 34 11.31 9.45 18.32
N PRO A 35 10.45 9.71 17.31
CA PRO A 35 9.80 11.00 17.25
C PRO A 35 9.24 11.28 18.66
N PRO A 36 9.40 12.51 19.19
CA PRO A 36 8.86 12.84 20.48
C PRO A 36 7.41 12.38 20.45
N SER A 37 7.07 11.47 21.37
CA SER A 37 5.71 10.98 21.53
C SER A 37 4.83 12.22 21.63
N ALA A 38 4.15 12.53 20.52
CA ALA A 38 3.22 13.63 20.45
C ALA A 38 2.30 13.43 21.64
N GLY A 39 2.36 14.35 22.59
CA GLY A 39 1.55 14.30 23.79
C GLY A 39 0.13 14.00 23.35
N ALA A 40 -0.48 12.97 23.95
CA ALA A 40 -1.75 12.41 23.52
C ALA A 40 -2.79 13.51 23.35
N ALA A 41 -2.88 14.07 22.14
CA ALA A 41 -4.01 14.85 21.72
C ALA A 41 -5.19 13.89 21.82
N ASN A 42 -6.24 14.29 22.53
CA ASN A 42 -7.44 13.49 22.66
C ASN A 42 -7.82 12.97 21.26
N PRO A 43 -7.99 11.64 21.08
CA PRO A 43 -8.29 11.09 19.77
C PRO A 43 -9.54 11.79 19.23
N LEU A 44 -9.45 12.25 17.99
CA LEU A 44 -10.55 12.91 17.29
C LEU A 44 -11.66 11.88 17.15
N THR A 45 -12.75 12.06 17.88
CA THR A 45 -13.77 11.01 18.02
C THR A 45 -14.98 11.35 17.16
N VAL A 46 -15.32 10.45 16.25
CA VAL A 46 -16.55 10.48 15.46
C VAL A 46 -17.67 9.78 16.24
N GLY A 47 -18.81 10.44 16.41
CA GLY A 47 -19.96 9.90 17.13
C GLY A 47 -19.93 10.13 18.65
N ASN A 48 -21.05 9.79 19.31
CA ASN A 48 -21.35 10.08 20.71
C ASN A 48 -21.71 8.84 21.55
N GLY A 49 -21.48 7.64 21.02
CA GLY A 49 -21.82 6.36 21.65
C GLY A 49 -22.99 5.63 21.00
N THR A 50 -23.60 6.21 19.97
CA THR A 50 -24.74 5.63 19.25
C THR A 50 -24.42 5.45 17.77
N ALA A 51 -25.01 4.45 17.12
CA ALA A 51 -24.75 4.17 15.71
C ALA A 51 -25.17 5.36 14.82
N ALA A 52 -26.32 5.96 15.10
CA ALA A 52 -26.86 7.10 14.36
C ALA A 52 -25.99 8.37 14.42
N SER A 53 -25.09 8.47 15.40
CA SER A 53 -24.19 9.62 15.54
C SER A 53 -22.96 9.55 14.65
N CYS A 54 -22.66 8.39 14.07
CA CYS A 54 -21.54 8.21 13.16
C CYS A 54 -22.01 8.43 11.73
N THR A 55 -22.03 9.69 11.35
CA THR A 55 -22.45 10.16 10.03
C THR A 55 -21.25 10.59 9.21
N GLU A 56 -21.44 10.70 7.89
CA GLU A 56 -20.46 11.32 6.99
C GLU A 56 -20.05 12.71 7.48
N THR A 57 -21.02 13.54 7.86
CA THR A 57 -20.77 14.88 8.40
C THR A 57 -19.88 14.85 9.65
N ALA A 58 -20.11 13.94 10.59
CA ALA A 58 -19.28 13.81 11.78
C ALA A 58 -17.84 13.39 11.45
N LEU A 59 -17.66 12.50 10.46
CA LEU A 59 -16.36 12.10 9.97
C LEU A 59 -15.63 13.25 9.25
N GLN A 60 -16.33 13.99 8.39
CA GLN A 60 -15.80 15.18 7.72
C GLN A 60 -15.36 16.26 8.71
N PHE A 61 -16.12 16.50 9.78
CA PHE A 61 -15.72 17.42 10.85
C PHE A 61 -14.42 16.98 11.55
N ALA A 62 -14.28 15.68 11.85
CA ALA A 62 -13.07 15.16 12.47
C ALA A 62 -11.84 15.33 11.56
N LEU A 63 -12.01 15.13 10.25
CA LEU A 63 -10.94 15.34 9.26
C LEU A 63 -10.57 16.81 9.09
N ALA A 64 -11.56 17.70 9.00
CA ALA A 64 -11.31 19.14 8.93
C ALA A 64 -10.56 19.64 10.17
N PHE A 65 -10.90 19.11 11.34
CA PHE A 65 -10.17 19.40 12.57
C PHE A 65 -8.73 18.88 12.52
N ALA A 66 -8.52 17.63 12.06
CA ALA A 66 -7.18 17.08 11.90
C ALA A 66 -6.33 17.95 10.95
N ALA A 67 -6.90 18.38 9.82
CA ALA A 67 -6.19 19.18 8.82
C ALA A 67 -5.60 20.48 9.38
N ILE A 68 -6.37 21.24 10.17
CA ILE A 68 -5.91 22.53 10.72
C ILE A 68 -4.98 22.38 11.94
N HIS A 69 -4.90 21.17 12.54
CA HIS A 69 -4.04 20.87 13.69
C HIS A 69 -2.83 20.00 13.35
N GLY A 70 -2.55 19.76 12.06
CA GLY A 70 -1.37 19.01 11.62
C GLY A 70 -1.49 17.48 11.69
N GLY A 71 -2.72 16.97 11.61
CA GLY A 71 -3.05 15.55 11.61
C GLY A 71 -3.60 15.05 12.96
N GLY A 72 -3.51 13.74 13.18
CA GLY A 72 -3.98 13.11 14.41
C GLY A 72 -4.57 11.72 14.21
N THR A 73 -5.06 11.11 15.28
CA THR A 73 -5.77 9.83 15.22
C THR A 73 -7.27 10.05 15.35
N ILE A 74 -8.02 9.69 14.32
CA ILE A 74 -9.48 9.65 14.30
C ILE A 74 -9.95 8.26 14.74
N LYS A 75 -10.83 8.23 15.74
CA LYS A 75 -11.49 7.03 16.26
C LYS A 75 -13.00 7.19 16.23
N PHE A 76 -13.71 6.08 16.42
CA PHE A 76 -15.16 6.05 16.33
C PHE A 76 -15.79 5.61 17.65
N ASN A 77 -16.79 6.35 18.09
CA ASN A 77 -17.66 6.03 19.21
C ASN A 77 -19.09 5.86 18.70
N CYS A 78 -19.31 4.78 17.94
CA CYS A 78 -20.60 4.50 17.28
C CYS A 78 -21.46 3.46 18.02
N GLY A 79 -21.09 3.12 19.26
CA GLY A 79 -21.65 1.98 19.97
C GLY A 79 -20.88 0.68 19.69
N ARG A 80 -21.47 -0.46 20.07
CA ARG A 80 -20.80 -1.78 20.05
C ARG A 80 -21.04 -2.59 18.78
N ALA A 81 -22.04 -2.22 17.97
CA ALA A 81 -22.39 -2.93 16.75
C ALA A 81 -21.65 -2.31 15.54
N PRO A 82 -21.42 -3.09 14.47
CA PRO A 82 -20.92 -2.55 13.22
C PRO A 82 -21.80 -1.43 12.66
N VAL A 83 -21.19 -0.41 12.06
CA VAL A 83 -21.85 0.77 11.48
C VAL A 83 -21.34 1.01 10.07
N ILE A 84 -22.26 1.25 9.15
CA ILE A 84 -21.97 1.69 7.78
C ILE A 84 -22.12 3.21 7.73
N ILE A 85 -21.06 3.91 7.38
CA ILE A 85 -21.08 5.33 7.05
C ILE A 85 -21.14 5.42 5.53
N THR A 86 -22.29 5.85 5.02
CA THR A 86 -22.49 6.03 3.58
C THR A 86 -22.03 7.44 3.20
N LEU A 87 -21.10 7.52 2.25
CA LEU A 87 -20.47 8.75 1.80
C LEU A 87 -21.10 9.24 0.49
N THR A 88 -21.42 10.52 0.40
CA THR A 88 -21.83 11.19 -0.83
C THR A 88 -20.70 11.96 -1.49
N ASP A 89 -19.73 12.45 -0.70
CA ASP A 89 -18.62 13.27 -1.16
C ASP A 89 -17.27 12.55 -1.02
N THR A 90 -16.25 13.07 -1.69
CA THR A 90 -14.87 12.61 -1.52
C THR A 90 -14.37 12.92 -0.12
N LEU A 91 -13.78 11.91 0.51
CA LEU A 91 -13.11 12.01 1.79
C LEU A 91 -11.59 12.19 1.57
N THR A 92 -11.13 13.43 1.57
CA THR A 92 -9.69 13.72 1.52
C THR A 92 -9.06 13.53 2.90
N ILE A 93 -8.04 12.67 2.98
CA ILE A 93 -7.35 12.34 4.23
C ILE A 93 -6.18 13.32 4.44
N PRO A 94 -6.19 14.13 5.51
CA PRO A 94 -5.12 15.10 5.75
C PRO A 94 -3.79 14.41 6.04
N ASN A 95 -2.69 15.12 5.78
CA ASN A 95 -1.35 14.68 6.15
C ASN A 95 -1.26 14.34 7.66
N ASN A 96 -0.43 13.34 7.99
CA ASN A 96 -0.18 12.85 9.34
C ASN A 96 -1.46 12.36 10.07
N THR A 97 -2.41 11.78 9.33
CA THR A 97 -3.69 11.32 9.88
C THR A 97 -3.78 9.80 9.92
N THR A 98 -4.21 9.26 11.04
CA THR A 98 -4.64 7.86 11.19
C THR A 98 -6.15 7.80 11.36
N ILE A 99 -6.84 7.00 10.55
CA ILE A 99 -8.24 6.63 10.77
C ILE A 99 -8.27 5.19 11.28
N ASP A 100 -8.77 5.02 12.50
CA ASP A 100 -8.88 3.74 13.19
C ASP A 100 -10.36 3.38 13.36
N GLY A 101 -10.87 2.52 12.48
CA GLY A 101 -12.26 2.07 12.49
C GLY A 101 -12.60 1.10 13.63
N GLY A 102 -11.61 0.65 14.42
CA GLY A 102 -11.81 -0.29 15.52
C GLY A 102 -12.46 -1.64 15.11
N GLY A 103 -12.49 -1.95 13.81
CA GLY A 103 -13.11 -3.16 13.26
C GLY A 103 -14.63 -3.10 13.14
N LEU A 104 -15.25 -1.94 13.42
CA LEU A 104 -16.71 -1.77 13.41
C LEU A 104 -17.21 -0.84 12.31
N ILE A 105 -16.31 -0.15 11.61
CA ILE A 105 -16.69 0.88 10.65
C ILE A 105 -16.54 0.37 9.22
N THR A 106 -17.64 0.43 8.48
CA THR A 106 -17.67 0.24 7.03
C THR A 106 -17.90 1.58 6.36
N LEU A 107 -17.07 1.93 5.38
CA LEU A 107 -17.27 3.06 4.48
C LEU A 107 -17.84 2.53 3.17
N SER A 108 -18.98 3.07 2.77
CA SER A 108 -19.68 2.70 1.53
C SER A 108 -20.07 3.94 0.77
N ARG A 109 -20.28 3.80 -0.53
CA ARG A 109 -20.69 4.91 -1.38
C ARG A 109 -22.21 4.99 -1.51
N SER A 110 -22.76 6.19 -1.46
CA SER A 110 -24.15 6.44 -1.83
C SER A 110 -24.37 6.23 -3.32
N SER A 111 -25.49 5.63 -3.71
CA SER A 111 -25.90 5.54 -5.13
C SER A 111 -26.13 6.91 -5.78
N THR A 112 -26.28 7.97 -4.99
CA THR A 112 -26.42 9.36 -5.46
C THR A 112 -25.10 10.12 -5.54
N SER A 113 -24.00 9.52 -5.09
CA SER A 113 -22.69 10.16 -5.10
C SER A 113 -22.19 10.33 -6.55
N LEU A 114 -21.74 11.53 -6.89
CA LEU A 114 -21.25 11.90 -8.23
C LEU A 114 -19.73 12.06 -8.29
N VAL A 115 -19.01 11.89 -7.17
CA VAL A 115 -17.55 12.07 -7.14
C VAL A 115 -16.83 10.95 -7.88
N GLU A 116 -15.62 11.16 -8.37
CA GLU A 116 -14.89 10.05 -9.00
C GLU A 116 -14.38 9.13 -7.90
N ASP A 117 -13.40 9.59 -7.13
CA ASP A 117 -12.78 8.81 -6.05
C ASP A 117 -13.42 9.10 -4.70
N LEU A 118 -13.76 8.02 -3.98
CA LEU A 118 -14.44 8.17 -2.69
C LEU A 118 -13.49 8.59 -1.57
N ILE A 119 -12.29 8.04 -1.54
CA ILE A 119 -11.24 8.35 -0.55
C ILE A 119 -10.00 8.81 -1.29
N LEU A 120 -9.44 9.95 -0.89
CA LEU A 120 -8.26 10.53 -1.53
C LEU A 120 -7.15 10.79 -0.50
N VAL A 121 -5.94 10.32 -0.79
CA VAL A 121 -4.71 10.69 -0.07
C VAL A 121 -3.80 11.46 -1.03
N ASP A 122 -3.88 12.79 -0.96
CA ASP A 122 -3.15 13.69 -1.86
C ASP A 122 -1.63 13.51 -1.80
N HIS A 123 -0.97 13.96 -2.87
CA HIS A 123 0.48 14.11 -2.90
C HIS A 123 1.04 14.83 -1.67
N GLY A 124 2.14 14.30 -1.12
CA GLY A 124 2.80 14.86 0.07
C GLY A 124 2.11 14.55 1.40
N SER A 125 0.92 13.93 1.39
CA SER A 125 0.26 13.46 2.60
C SER A 125 0.75 12.06 3.00
N THR A 126 0.92 11.86 4.30
CA THR A 126 1.15 10.55 4.91
C THR A 126 -0.07 10.16 5.75
N ALA A 127 -0.65 8.99 5.51
CA ALA A 127 -1.85 8.54 6.20
C ALA A 127 -1.82 7.06 6.57
N ILE A 128 -2.61 6.69 7.57
CA ILE A 128 -2.86 5.30 7.96
C ILE A 128 -4.37 5.06 8.02
N LEU A 129 -4.85 4.08 7.28
CA LEU A 129 -6.22 3.59 7.35
C LEU A 129 -6.20 2.19 7.95
N LYS A 130 -6.82 2.00 9.11
CA LYS A 130 -6.77 0.69 9.77
C LYS A 130 -8.08 0.25 10.41
N SER A 131 -8.29 -1.05 10.44
CA SER A 131 -9.46 -1.68 11.05
C SER A 131 -10.77 -1.13 10.47
N LEU A 132 -10.78 -0.93 9.16
CA LEU A 132 -11.90 -0.41 8.36
C LEU A 132 -12.37 -1.44 7.33
N ALA A 133 -13.65 -1.41 7.01
CA ALA A 133 -14.18 -2.06 5.82
C ALA A 133 -14.55 -1.01 4.75
N PHE A 134 -14.32 -1.33 3.48
CA PHE A 134 -14.70 -0.53 2.32
C PHE A 134 -15.57 -1.43 1.43
N ASN A 135 -16.89 -1.23 1.47
CA ASN A 135 -17.84 -2.06 0.75
C ASN A 135 -18.62 -1.23 -0.27
N ARG A 136 -18.63 -1.66 -1.54
CA ARG A 136 -19.31 -0.94 -2.63
C ARG A 136 -18.96 0.56 -2.64
N ALA A 137 -17.70 0.86 -2.34
CA ALA A 137 -17.16 2.21 -2.24
C ALA A 137 -16.69 2.73 -3.62
N GLY A 138 -16.16 1.84 -4.45
CA GLY A 138 -15.78 2.15 -5.83
C GLY A 138 -16.85 1.75 -6.84
N ASN A 139 -16.99 2.54 -7.91
CA ASN A 139 -18.01 2.34 -8.95
C ASN A 139 -17.38 2.42 -10.35
N THR A 140 -18.19 2.58 -11.40
CA THR A 140 -17.69 2.69 -12.78
C THR A 140 -17.01 4.03 -13.10
N ALA A 141 -17.17 5.04 -12.24
CA ALA A 141 -16.67 6.40 -12.45
C ALA A 141 -15.35 6.67 -11.70
N GLY A 142 -15.08 5.97 -10.60
CA GLY A 142 -13.81 6.12 -9.87
C GLY A 142 -13.64 5.17 -8.70
N PHE A 143 -12.45 5.23 -8.12
CA PHE A 143 -11.92 4.24 -7.17
C PHE A 143 -12.56 4.37 -5.79
N ALA A 144 -12.64 3.24 -5.07
CA ALA A 144 -12.93 3.28 -3.65
C ALA A 144 -11.87 4.11 -2.90
N LEU A 145 -10.61 4.03 -3.35
CA LEU A 145 -9.50 4.76 -2.79
C LEU A 145 -8.47 5.13 -3.86
N PHE A 146 -8.05 6.39 -3.89
CA PHE A 146 -6.93 6.88 -4.67
C PHE A 146 -5.83 7.43 -3.75
N SER A 147 -4.62 6.89 -3.86
CA SER A 147 -3.45 7.32 -3.10
C SER A 147 -2.36 7.88 -4.01
N GLU A 148 -2.13 9.18 -3.91
CA GLU A 148 -1.02 9.92 -4.51
C GLU A 148 0.13 10.15 -3.51
N GLY A 149 -0.16 10.04 -2.21
CA GLY A 149 0.77 10.22 -1.10
C GLY A 149 1.43 8.93 -0.58
N THR A 150 1.79 8.92 0.71
CA THR A 150 2.29 7.73 1.43
C THR A 150 1.18 7.16 2.32
N LEU A 151 0.63 6.02 1.94
CA LEU A 151 -0.50 5.40 2.63
C LEU A 151 -0.11 4.04 3.21
N THR A 152 -0.50 3.80 4.46
CA THR A 152 -0.56 2.45 5.03
C THR A 152 -2.01 2.02 5.24
N ILE A 153 -2.39 0.89 4.66
CA ILE A 153 -3.67 0.21 4.92
C ILE A 153 -3.39 -1.02 5.79
N LYS A 154 -4.03 -1.13 6.94
CA LYS A 154 -3.76 -2.20 7.90
C LYS A 154 -5.01 -2.82 8.53
N ASP A 155 -5.06 -4.14 8.65
CA ASP A 155 -6.15 -4.85 9.34
C ASP A 155 -7.55 -4.48 8.77
N SER A 156 -7.62 -4.24 7.46
CA SER A 156 -8.81 -3.70 6.79
C SER A 156 -9.39 -4.70 5.78
N THR A 157 -10.59 -4.41 5.27
CA THR A 157 -11.24 -5.21 4.21
C THR A 157 -11.76 -4.32 3.10
N PHE A 158 -11.49 -4.68 1.85
CA PHE A 158 -12.11 -4.09 0.66
C PHE A 158 -12.95 -5.18 -0.01
N SER A 159 -14.25 -4.94 -0.15
CA SER A 159 -15.18 -5.93 -0.71
C SER A 159 -16.20 -5.34 -1.67
N GLU A 160 -16.58 -6.10 -2.70
CA GLU A 160 -17.67 -5.75 -3.62
C GLU A 160 -17.51 -4.35 -4.26
N ASN A 161 -16.27 -3.90 -4.46
CA ASN A 161 -15.97 -2.63 -5.13
C ASN A 161 -15.80 -2.88 -6.64
N PHE A 162 -16.29 -1.97 -7.48
CA PHE A 162 -16.12 -2.10 -8.93
C PHE A 162 -14.70 -1.77 -9.40
N VAL A 163 -14.16 -0.62 -9.00
CA VAL A 163 -12.72 -0.33 -9.01
C VAL A 163 -12.29 0.03 -7.60
N THR A 164 -11.16 -0.50 -7.14
CA THR A 164 -10.90 -0.59 -5.70
C THR A 164 -9.84 0.40 -5.25
N VAL A 165 -8.56 0.13 -5.53
CA VAL A 165 -7.47 1.03 -5.14
C VAL A 165 -6.66 1.44 -6.36
N LEU A 166 -6.45 2.75 -6.54
CA LEU A 166 -5.38 3.29 -7.37
C LEU A 166 -4.24 3.79 -6.47
N ASN A 167 -3.02 3.37 -6.75
CA ASN A 167 -1.82 3.87 -6.10
C ASN A 167 -0.87 4.51 -7.12
N GLU A 168 -0.71 5.83 -7.02
CA GLU A 168 0.31 6.60 -7.74
C GLU A 168 1.47 7.05 -6.81
N GLY A 169 1.29 6.92 -5.49
CA GLY A 169 2.31 7.19 -4.48
C GLY A 169 2.99 5.93 -3.92
N THR A 170 3.19 5.90 -2.60
CA THR A 170 3.72 4.73 -1.86
C THR A 170 2.62 4.12 -1.01
N LEU A 171 2.23 2.89 -1.33
CA LEU A 171 1.20 2.16 -0.61
C LEU A 171 1.78 0.93 0.09
N THR A 172 1.52 0.82 1.39
CA THR A 172 1.81 -0.37 2.19
C THR A 172 0.51 -1.00 2.66
N VAL A 173 0.29 -2.27 2.32
CA VAL A 173 -0.89 -3.06 2.66
C VAL A 173 -0.48 -4.19 3.59
N ILE A 174 -1.06 -4.24 4.79
CA ILE A 174 -0.68 -5.21 5.83
C ILE A 174 -1.92 -5.86 6.44
N SER A 175 -1.98 -7.20 6.45
CA SER A 175 -3.09 -7.92 7.11
C SER A 175 -4.47 -7.47 6.62
N THR A 176 -4.56 -7.17 5.33
CA THR A 176 -5.77 -6.65 4.70
C THR A 176 -6.34 -7.69 3.75
N THR A 177 -7.66 -7.75 3.67
CA THR A 177 -8.38 -8.62 2.72
C THR A 177 -8.97 -7.79 1.58
N PHE A 178 -8.74 -8.24 0.34
CA PHE A 178 -9.43 -7.78 -0.85
C PHE A 178 -10.26 -8.96 -1.37
N SER A 179 -11.59 -8.88 -1.27
CA SER A 179 -12.47 -9.95 -1.73
C SER A 179 -13.58 -9.48 -2.66
N ASP A 180 -13.91 -10.27 -3.68
CA ASP A 180 -15.08 -10.03 -4.53
C ASP A 180 -15.08 -8.63 -5.16
N ASN A 181 -13.89 -8.08 -5.44
CA ASN A 181 -13.76 -6.80 -6.10
C ASN A 181 -13.53 -6.95 -7.60
N GLY A 182 -13.89 -5.92 -8.33
CA GLY A 182 -13.60 -5.78 -9.74
C GLY A 182 -14.73 -6.20 -10.67
N SER A 183 -14.42 -6.18 -11.96
CA SER A 183 -15.28 -6.53 -13.08
C SER A 183 -14.38 -6.76 -14.29
N PHE A 184 -14.80 -7.56 -15.27
CA PHE A 184 -13.98 -7.84 -16.47
C PHE A 184 -13.67 -6.62 -17.34
N VAL A 185 -14.37 -5.50 -17.13
CA VAL A 185 -14.10 -4.21 -17.79
C VAL A 185 -13.31 -3.23 -16.91
N ALA A 186 -12.97 -3.64 -15.68
CA ALA A 186 -12.24 -2.86 -14.70
C ALA A 186 -10.78 -3.31 -14.59
N VAL A 187 -10.01 -2.57 -13.79
CA VAL A 187 -8.66 -2.94 -13.35
C VAL A 187 -8.70 -3.84 -12.12
N GLY A 188 -7.57 -4.48 -11.79
CA GLY A 188 -7.43 -5.32 -10.60
C GLY A 188 -7.84 -4.62 -9.29
N ALA A 189 -8.03 -5.41 -8.22
CA ALA A 189 -8.33 -4.88 -6.89
C ALA A 189 -7.31 -3.82 -6.41
N ILE A 190 -6.06 -3.89 -6.89
CA ILE A 190 -5.13 -2.75 -6.80
C ILE A 190 -4.52 -2.49 -8.18
N TRP A 191 -4.64 -1.25 -8.65
CA TRP A 191 -3.82 -0.73 -9.73
C TRP A 191 -2.67 0.10 -9.16
N ASN A 192 -1.45 -0.41 -9.30
CA ASN A 192 -0.24 0.21 -8.80
C ASN A 192 0.58 0.83 -9.93
N LYS A 193 0.62 2.16 -10.00
CA LYS A 193 1.56 2.92 -10.83
C LYS A 193 2.78 3.43 -10.05
N GLY A 194 2.66 3.51 -8.72
CA GLY A 194 3.74 3.92 -7.81
C GLY A 194 4.53 2.76 -7.20
N THR A 195 4.73 2.79 -5.89
CA THR A 195 5.37 1.71 -5.11
C THR A 195 4.34 1.03 -4.23
N LEU A 196 4.21 -0.30 -4.35
CA LEU A 196 3.31 -1.12 -3.56
C LEU A 196 4.06 -2.19 -2.77
N HIS A 197 3.79 -2.24 -1.47
CA HIS A 197 4.23 -3.29 -0.56
C HIS A 197 3.03 -4.01 0.03
N VAL A 198 2.91 -5.32 -0.22
CA VAL A 198 1.82 -6.17 0.28
C VAL A 198 2.39 -7.21 1.22
N LYS A 199 1.86 -7.27 2.45
CA LYS A 199 2.31 -8.20 3.49
C LYS A 199 1.15 -8.85 4.21
N ASN A 200 1.25 -10.16 4.47
CA ASN A 200 0.28 -10.89 5.31
C ASN A 200 -1.18 -10.71 4.83
N SER A 201 -1.40 -10.52 3.53
CA SER A 201 -2.70 -10.09 3.01
C SER A 201 -3.36 -11.17 2.17
N LEU A 202 -4.69 -11.08 2.04
CA LEU A 202 -5.51 -12.00 1.27
C LEU A 202 -6.15 -11.29 0.09
N PHE A 203 -6.00 -11.85 -1.10
CA PHE A 203 -6.73 -11.46 -2.31
C PHE A 203 -7.54 -12.66 -2.77
N SER A 204 -8.87 -12.57 -2.70
CA SER A 204 -9.76 -13.68 -3.05
C SER A 204 -10.89 -13.28 -3.97
N HIS A 205 -11.19 -14.07 -5.01
CA HIS A 205 -12.35 -13.81 -5.88
C HIS A 205 -12.37 -12.41 -6.51
N ASN A 206 -11.21 -11.79 -6.70
CA ASN A 206 -11.14 -10.51 -7.40
C ASN A 206 -11.04 -10.76 -8.90
N VAL A 207 -11.75 -9.94 -9.67
CA VAL A 207 -11.97 -10.15 -11.11
C VAL A 207 -11.58 -8.88 -11.88
N ALA A 208 -10.79 -9.00 -12.94
CA ALA A 208 -10.44 -7.85 -13.77
C ALA A 208 -10.27 -8.24 -15.24
N GLY A 209 -10.22 -7.25 -16.14
CA GLY A 209 -9.73 -7.49 -17.50
C GLY A 209 -8.26 -7.94 -17.51
N SER A 210 -7.47 -7.41 -16.57
CA SER A 210 -6.05 -7.73 -16.40
C SER A 210 -5.67 -7.76 -14.92
N GLY A 211 -5.26 -8.93 -14.41
CA GLY A 211 -4.75 -9.07 -13.04
C GLY A 211 -5.84 -8.91 -11.98
N GLY A 212 -6.67 -9.94 -11.77
CA GLY A 212 -7.83 -9.88 -10.87
C GLY A 212 -7.50 -9.30 -9.49
N GLY A 213 -6.36 -9.72 -8.92
CA GLY A 213 -5.85 -9.15 -7.67
C GLY A 213 -5.11 -7.82 -7.86
N ILE A 214 -4.00 -7.82 -8.60
CA ILE A 214 -3.10 -6.66 -8.73
C ILE A 214 -2.68 -6.47 -10.19
N LEU A 215 -2.85 -5.25 -10.69
CA LEU A 215 -2.15 -4.73 -11.87
C LEU A 215 -1.04 -3.79 -11.42
N SER A 216 0.21 -4.08 -11.76
CA SER A 216 1.36 -3.25 -11.41
C SER A 216 2.10 -2.75 -12.64
N ASP A 217 2.07 -1.44 -12.84
CA ASP A 217 2.93 -0.70 -13.76
C ASP A 217 4.20 -0.18 -13.05
N GLY A 218 4.14 -0.04 -11.72
CA GLY A 218 5.24 0.41 -10.88
C GLY A 218 5.96 -0.71 -10.10
N THR A 219 6.57 -0.38 -8.97
CA THR A 219 7.31 -1.35 -8.14
C THR A 219 6.35 -2.12 -7.24
N LEU A 220 6.45 -3.45 -7.24
CA LEU A 220 5.63 -4.37 -6.45
C LEU A 220 6.51 -5.27 -5.58
N SER A 221 6.23 -5.30 -4.28
CA SER A 221 6.76 -6.30 -3.35
C SER A 221 5.61 -7.01 -2.65
N VAL A 222 5.54 -8.32 -2.77
CA VAL A 222 4.55 -9.18 -2.13
C VAL A 222 5.26 -10.17 -1.22
N GLU A 223 4.86 -10.22 0.04
CA GLU A 223 5.45 -11.08 1.05
C GLU A 223 4.37 -11.75 1.89
N ASN A 224 4.51 -13.06 2.13
CA ASN A 224 3.65 -13.82 3.03
C ASN A 224 2.15 -13.60 2.78
N SER A 225 1.74 -13.54 1.51
CA SER A 225 0.38 -13.21 1.13
C SER A 225 -0.26 -14.33 0.32
N THR A 226 -1.59 -14.37 0.32
CA THR A 226 -2.37 -15.41 -0.34
C THR A 226 -3.23 -14.80 -1.44
N PHE A 227 -3.15 -15.38 -2.64
CA PHE A 227 -3.99 -15.04 -3.78
C PHE A 227 -4.77 -16.30 -4.16
N VAL A 228 -6.10 -16.27 -4.01
CA VAL A 228 -6.95 -17.42 -4.27
C VAL A 228 -8.14 -17.07 -5.16
N GLN A 229 -8.39 -17.86 -6.20
CA GLN A 229 -9.58 -17.68 -7.04
C GLN A 229 -9.71 -16.28 -7.64
N ASN A 230 -8.59 -15.60 -7.93
CA ASN A 230 -8.62 -14.34 -8.68
C ASN A 230 -8.62 -14.62 -10.18
N GLU A 231 -9.35 -13.82 -10.94
CA GLU A 231 -9.63 -14.05 -12.35
C GLU A 231 -9.25 -12.86 -13.24
N GLY A 232 -8.61 -13.14 -14.38
CA GLY A 232 -8.26 -12.17 -15.42
C GLY A 232 -8.75 -12.60 -16.81
N ASP A 233 -9.81 -11.99 -17.36
CA ASP A 233 -10.50 -12.52 -18.56
C ASP A 233 -10.29 -11.71 -19.86
N GLY A 234 -9.45 -10.66 -19.86
CA GLY A 234 -9.61 -9.59 -20.87
C GLY A 234 -8.79 -9.60 -22.16
N GLY A 235 -7.74 -10.41 -22.33
CA GLY A 235 -6.95 -10.39 -23.59
C GLY A 235 -5.55 -10.98 -23.52
N PHE A 236 -4.80 -10.88 -24.64
CA PHE A 236 -3.43 -11.38 -24.75
C PHE A 236 -2.54 -10.74 -23.68
N GLY A 237 -2.19 -11.50 -22.64
CA GLY A 237 -1.27 -11.08 -21.59
C GLY A 237 -1.85 -10.92 -20.18
N SER A 238 -3.08 -11.36 -19.91
CA SER A 238 -3.64 -11.32 -18.56
C SER A 238 -3.06 -12.42 -17.64
N GLY A 239 -2.90 -12.09 -16.35
CA GLY A 239 -2.67 -13.06 -15.27
C GLY A 239 -3.86 -13.07 -14.31
N GLY A 240 -4.19 -14.22 -13.71
CA GLY A 240 -5.38 -14.35 -12.87
C GLY A 240 -5.27 -13.56 -11.57
N ALA A 241 -4.11 -13.62 -10.91
CA ALA A 241 -3.86 -12.87 -9.67
C ALA A 241 -3.12 -11.57 -9.93
N ILE A 242 -1.96 -11.64 -10.61
CA ILE A 242 -1.05 -10.49 -10.74
C ILE A 242 -0.67 -10.30 -12.20
N VAL A 243 -0.71 -9.06 -12.65
CA VAL A 243 -0.03 -8.60 -13.87
C VAL A 243 1.09 -7.63 -13.46
N ASN A 244 2.33 -7.96 -13.81
CA ASN A 244 3.47 -7.02 -13.74
C ASN A 244 3.76 -6.52 -15.16
N ALA A 245 3.26 -5.33 -15.50
CA ALA A 245 3.25 -4.83 -16.87
C ALA A 245 4.54 -4.10 -17.27
N PHE A 246 5.04 -3.18 -16.43
CA PHE A 246 6.20 -2.34 -16.81
C PHE A 246 7.26 -2.21 -15.71
N GLY A 247 6.95 -2.62 -14.47
CA GLY A 247 7.79 -2.37 -13.31
C GLY A 247 8.61 -3.56 -12.83
N THR A 248 9.02 -3.50 -11.56
CA THR A 248 9.73 -4.61 -10.91
C THR A 248 8.80 -5.30 -9.92
N ALA A 249 8.75 -6.63 -9.96
CA ALA A 249 7.97 -7.42 -9.04
C ALA A 249 8.86 -8.38 -8.25
N THR A 250 8.76 -8.34 -6.93
CA THR A 250 9.38 -9.30 -6.02
C THR A 250 8.29 -10.00 -5.22
N ILE A 251 8.20 -11.32 -5.32
CA ILE A 251 7.18 -12.13 -4.64
C ILE A 251 7.88 -13.17 -3.79
N LYS A 252 7.61 -13.18 -2.49
CA LYS A 252 8.26 -14.08 -1.54
C LYS A 252 7.29 -14.75 -0.59
N THR A 253 7.55 -16.02 -0.27
CA THR A 253 6.86 -16.74 0.80
C THR A 253 5.33 -16.70 0.65
N SER A 254 4.82 -16.71 -0.58
CA SER A 254 3.40 -16.45 -0.86
C SER A 254 2.70 -17.70 -1.41
N TRP A 255 1.37 -17.68 -1.41
CA TRP A 255 0.56 -18.80 -1.88
C TRP A 255 -0.42 -18.33 -2.95
N PHE A 256 -0.39 -18.97 -4.12
CA PHE A 256 -1.30 -18.72 -5.22
C PHE A 256 -2.11 -19.98 -5.47
N SER A 257 -3.43 -19.92 -5.35
CA SER A 257 -4.29 -21.09 -5.59
C SER A 257 -5.49 -20.78 -6.46
N ARG A 258 -5.77 -21.60 -7.49
CA ARG A 258 -6.99 -21.47 -8.31
C ARG A 258 -7.17 -20.10 -8.95
N ASN A 259 -6.09 -19.36 -9.16
CA ASN A 259 -6.14 -18.14 -9.95
C ASN A 259 -6.18 -18.52 -11.43
N ASP A 260 -6.99 -17.81 -12.21
CA ASP A 260 -7.27 -18.17 -13.60
C ASP A 260 -7.20 -16.94 -14.51
N ALA A 261 -6.59 -17.09 -15.67
CA ALA A 261 -6.71 -16.12 -16.76
C ALA A 261 -6.53 -16.82 -18.10
N ALA A 262 -7.17 -16.26 -19.14
CA ALA A 262 -7.17 -16.83 -20.48
C ALA A 262 -5.75 -17.00 -21.07
N ALA A 263 -4.83 -16.08 -20.74
CA ALA A 263 -3.47 -16.06 -21.27
C ALA A 263 -2.38 -16.51 -20.28
N GLY A 264 -2.64 -16.51 -18.97
CA GLY A 264 -1.67 -16.88 -17.94
C GLY A 264 -2.34 -17.44 -16.70
N GLY A 265 -1.67 -18.31 -15.94
CA GLY A 265 -2.25 -18.89 -14.73
C GLY A 265 -2.41 -17.85 -13.62
N ALA A 266 -1.46 -17.84 -12.67
CA ALA A 266 -1.51 -16.91 -11.55
C ALA A 266 -0.88 -15.54 -11.86
N ILE A 267 0.25 -15.53 -12.56
CA ILE A 267 1.03 -14.30 -12.79
C ILE A 267 1.34 -14.14 -14.26
N ALA A 268 1.01 -12.99 -14.84
CA ALA A 268 1.56 -12.56 -16.11
C ALA A 268 2.63 -11.49 -15.86
N ASN A 269 3.81 -11.68 -16.44
CA ASN A 269 4.94 -10.79 -16.25
C ASN A 269 5.54 -10.37 -17.59
N PHE A 270 5.65 -9.06 -17.74
CA PHE A 270 6.20 -8.38 -18.91
C PHE A 270 7.48 -7.63 -18.58
N ALA A 271 7.93 -7.65 -17.32
CA ALA A 271 9.10 -6.91 -16.86
C ALA A 271 9.94 -7.75 -15.89
N ALA A 272 10.68 -7.12 -14.97
CA ALA A 272 11.55 -7.84 -14.05
C ALA A 272 10.73 -8.52 -12.94
N LEU A 273 10.90 -9.83 -12.79
CA LEU A 273 10.22 -10.63 -11.77
C LEU A 273 11.25 -11.45 -10.98
N THR A 274 11.08 -11.51 -9.66
CA THR A 274 11.79 -12.43 -8.77
C THR A 274 10.76 -13.14 -7.89
N VAL A 275 10.75 -14.47 -7.90
CA VAL A 275 9.85 -15.28 -7.07
C VAL A 275 10.68 -16.19 -6.17
N LYS A 276 10.45 -16.18 -4.85
CA LYS A 276 11.19 -17.05 -3.91
C LYS A 276 10.27 -17.66 -2.87
N ASN A 277 10.42 -18.95 -2.60
CA ASN A 277 9.66 -19.67 -1.57
C ASN A 277 8.13 -19.53 -1.73
N THR A 278 7.64 -19.40 -2.95
CA THR A 278 6.22 -19.20 -3.26
C THR A 278 5.63 -20.48 -3.83
N VAL A 279 4.40 -20.80 -3.44
CA VAL A 279 3.68 -21.99 -3.92
C VAL A 279 2.57 -21.58 -4.88
N PHE A 280 2.39 -22.41 -5.92
CA PHE A 280 1.32 -22.30 -6.90
C PHE A 280 0.56 -23.63 -6.93
N ASP A 281 -0.74 -23.62 -6.61
CA ASP A 281 -1.60 -24.81 -6.54
C ASP A 281 -2.91 -24.60 -7.34
N GLY A 282 -3.41 -25.65 -7.98
CA GLY A 282 -4.75 -25.67 -8.58
C GLY A 282 -5.12 -24.53 -9.54
N ILE A 283 -4.14 -23.87 -10.19
CA ILE A 283 -4.36 -22.77 -11.14
C ILE A 283 -5.24 -23.21 -12.32
N GLY A 284 -6.08 -22.31 -12.85
CA GLY A 284 -7.01 -22.60 -13.95
C GLY A 284 -6.31 -23.00 -15.25
N ALA A 285 -7.09 -23.40 -16.25
CA ALA A 285 -6.70 -24.21 -17.42
C ALA A 285 -5.64 -23.62 -18.39
N GLY A 286 -4.93 -22.55 -18.02
CA GLY A 286 -3.91 -21.89 -18.81
C GLY A 286 -2.53 -22.59 -18.84
N PRO A 287 -1.64 -22.21 -19.79
CA PRO A 287 -0.46 -23.00 -20.15
C PRO A 287 0.73 -22.93 -19.16
N SER A 288 0.70 -22.13 -18.09
CA SER A 288 1.74 -22.09 -17.02
C SER A 288 1.31 -21.21 -15.83
N ASN A 289 1.81 -21.54 -14.62
CA ASN A 289 1.63 -20.74 -13.38
C ASN A 289 2.06 -19.28 -13.52
N ILE A 290 3.16 -19.08 -14.23
CA ILE A 290 3.75 -17.79 -14.53
C ILE A 290 3.96 -17.73 -16.04
N VAL A 291 3.45 -16.69 -16.68
CA VAL A 291 3.72 -16.42 -18.09
C VAL A 291 4.66 -15.23 -18.19
N ASN A 292 5.87 -15.48 -18.66
CA ASN A 292 6.87 -14.44 -18.96
C ASN A 292 6.79 -14.12 -20.46
N ALA A 293 6.35 -12.91 -20.80
CA ALA A 293 6.27 -12.47 -22.20
C ALA A 293 7.60 -11.88 -22.73
N MET A 294 8.58 -11.62 -21.84
CA MET A 294 9.93 -11.22 -22.23
C MET A 294 10.97 -12.20 -21.66
N ALA A 295 11.87 -12.69 -22.52
CA ALA A 295 12.86 -13.75 -22.25
C ALA A 295 13.99 -13.38 -21.25
N GLY A 296 13.77 -12.48 -20.29
CA GLY A 296 14.80 -11.95 -19.38
C GLY A 296 14.52 -12.08 -17.87
N GLY A 297 13.32 -12.51 -17.47
CA GLY A 297 12.98 -12.70 -16.04
C GLY A 297 13.34 -14.11 -15.57
N GLY A 298 14.51 -14.26 -14.93
CA GLY A 298 14.87 -15.51 -14.24
C GLY A 298 13.88 -15.82 -13.11
N ILE A 299 13.37 -17.05 -13.09
CA ILE A 299 12.64 -17.62 -11.95
C ILE A 299 13.65 -17.98 -10.85
#